data_AF-A0A923E999-F1
#
_entry.id   AF-A0A923E999-F1
#
_cell.length_a   1.000
_cell.length_b   1.000
_cell.length_c   1.000
_cell.angle_alpha   90.00
_cell.angle_beta   90.00
_cell.angle_gamma   90.00
#
_symmetry.space_group_name_H-M   'P 1'
#
loop_
_entity.id
_entity.type
_entity.pdbx_description
1 polymer ?
#
loop_
_entity_poly.entity_id
_entity_poly.type
_entity_poly.pdbx_seq_one_letter_code
_entity_poly.pdbx_strand_id
1 'polypeptide(L)' 'MIIPFSKISTFSCESAGTFDIDAEMKVWCSGIGRIEFEFMKGTDIKTLLRILSMYVC' A
#
# COMPACT_ATOMS: atom_id res chain seq x y z
N MET A 1 -10.00 6.48 8.39
CA MET A 1 -9.69 7.56 7.41
C MET A 1 -9.89 6.99 6.02
N ILE A 2 -10.57 7.69 5.11
CA ILE A 2 -10.85 7.20 3.75
C ILE A 2 -10.01 8.03 2.77
N ILE A 3 -9.22 7.37 1.94
CA ILE A 3 -8.40 8.02 0.92
C ILE A 3 -8.91 7.54 -0.45
N PRO A 4 -9.40 8.46 -1.31
CA PRO A 4 -9.82 8.08 -2.65
C PRO A 4 -8.62 7.72 -3.53
N PHE A 5 -8.71 6.62 -4.29
CA PHE A 5 -7.64 6.16 -5.19
C PHE A 5 -7.18 7.23 -6.19
N SER A 6 -8.11 8.07 -6.66
CA SER A 6 -7.81 9.19 -7.57
C SER A 6 -6.83 10.23 -6.99
N LYS A 7 -6.63 10.28 -5.67
CA LYS A 7 -5.68 11.20 -5.02
C LYS A 7 -4.33 10.55 -4.73
N ILE A 8 -4.21 9.23 -4.92
CA ILE A 8 -2.96 8.50 -4.77
C ILE A 8 -2.11 8.78 -6.01
N SER A 9 -0.98 9.45 -5.80
CA SER A 9 -0.03 9.78 -6.86
C SER A 9 0.97 8.66 -7.09
N THR A 10 1.41 7.99 -6.03
CA THR A 10 2.28 6.82 -6.10
C THR A 10 2.17 5.99 -4.83
N PHE A 11 2.51 4.71 -4.91
CA PHE A 11 2.60 3.83 -3.75
C PHE A 11 3.86 2.96 -3.88
N SER A 12 4.42 2.59 -2.73
CA SER A 12 5.54 1.67 -2.59
C SER A 12 5.17 0.65 -1.54
N CYS A 13 5.46 -0.61 -1.80
CA CYS A 13 5.25 -1.67 -0.83
C CYS A 13 6.54 -2.49 -0.73
N GLU A 14 7.05 -2.59 0.48
CA GLU A 14 8.25 -3.33 0.81
C GLU A 14 7.81 -4.55 1.63
N SER A 15 7.92 -5.73 1.04
CA SER A 15 7.67 -7.01 1.70
C SER A 15 8.97 -7.79 1.78
N ALA A 16 9.29 -8.36 2.95
CA ALA A 16 10.49 -9.16 3.17
C ALA A 16 10.40 -10.57 2.53
N GLY A 17 10.21 -10.64 1.21
CA GLY A 17 10.26 -11.89 0.45
C GLY A 17 9.04 -12.81 0.62
N THR A 18 9.03 -13.89 -0.16
CA THR A 18 7.90 -14.76 -0.54
C THR A 18 6.94 -15.21 0.58
N PHE A 19 7.33 -15.12 1.86
CA PHE A 19 6.61 -15.68 3.00
C PHE A 19 6.55 -14.82 4.28
N ASP A 20 7.01 -13.56 4.31
CA ASP A 20 6.93 -12.70 5.51
C ASP A 20 5.85 -11.62 5.31
N ILE A 21 4.66 -11.74 5.92
CA ILE A 21 4.30 -11.58 7.34
C ILE A 21 4.36 -10.13 7.81
N ASP A 22 5.44 -9.42 7.50
CA ASP A 22 5.60 -8.00 7.82
C ASP A 22 5.83 -7.25 6.51
N ALA A 23 4.86 -6.42 6.11
CA ALA A 23 5.02 -5.53 4.97
C ALA A 23 4.72 -4.09 5.37
N GLU A 24 5.56 -3.22 4.85
CA GLU A 24 5.41 -1.79 4.99
C GLU A 24 4.93 -1.21 3.67
N MET A 25 3.86 -0.42 3.72
CA MET A 25 3.30 0.24 2.57
C MET A 25 3.33 1.75 2.75
N LYS A 26 3.89 2.45 1.77
CA LYS A 26 3.95 3.90 1.70
C LYS A 26 3.06 4.38 0.57
N VAL A 27 2.14 5.27 0.87
CA VAL A 27 1.24 5.91 -0.10
C VAL A 27 1.54 7.39 -0.15
N TRP A 28 1.71 7.93 -1.35
CA TRP A 28 1.84 9.37 -1.57
C TRP A 28 0.56 9.92 -2.16
N CYS A 29 -0.06 10.85 -1.43
CA CYS A 29 -1.27 11.53 -1.88
C CYS A 29 -1.00 13.01 -2.14
N SER A 30 -1.43 13.49 -3.31
CA SER A 30 -1.36 14.91 -3.63
C SER A 30 -2.30 15.71 -2.73
N GLY A 31 -1.71 16.48 -1.81
CA GLY A 31 -2.42 17.36 -0.87
C GLY A 31 -2.50 16.85 0.58
N ILE A 32 -2.24 15.57 0.85
CA ILE A 32 -2.22 14.99 2.21
C ILE A 32 -0.78 14.61 2.62
N GLY A 33 0.10 14.32 1.65
CA GLY A 33 1.49 13.94 1.90
C GLY A 33 1.71 12.43 1.84
N ARG A 34 2.80 11.97 2.47
CA ARG A 34 3.15 10.55 2.58
C ARG A 34 2.47 9.93 3.79
N ILE A 35 1.82 8.79 3.59
CA ILE A 35 1.18 8.00 4.63
C ILE A 35 1.84 6.63 4.64
N GLU A 36 2.22 6.17 5.82
CA GLU A 36 2.87 4.88 6.03
C GLU A 36 1.92 3.95 6.77
N PHE A 37 1.84 2.72 6.28
CA PHE A 37 1.02 1.65 6.84
C PHE A 37 1.92 0.47 7.13
N GLU A 38 1.93 0.05 8.38
CA GLU A 38 2.61 -1.17 8.83
C GLU A 38 1.56 -2.29 8.92
N PHE A 39 1.78 -3.36 8.16
CA PHE A 39 0.92 -4.53 8.18
C PHE A 39 1.55 -5.64 9.03
N MET A 40 0.77 -6.11 10.01
CA MET A 40 1.14 -7.25 10.85
C MET A 40 0.82 -8.59 10.17
N LYS A 41 1.42 -9.65 10.74
CA LYS A 41 1.23 -11.06 10.41
C LYS A 41 -0.22 -11.45 10.14
N GLY A 42 -0.45 -12.05 8.96
CA GLY A 42 -1.75 -12.61 8.56
C GLY A 42 -2.55 -11.75 7.59
N THR A 43 -1.99 -10.63 7.11
CA THR A 43 -2.63 -9.79 6.10
C THR A 43 -2.22 -10.21 4.67
N ASP A 44 -3.18 -10.44 3.79
CA ASP A 44 -2.94 -10.75 2.37
C ASP A 44 -2.50 -9.52 1.54
N ILE A 45 -1.28 -9.04 1.77
CA ILE A 45 -0.70 -7.86 1.11
C ILE A 45 -0.64 -8.03 -0.42
N LYS A 46 -0.44 -9.26 -0.93
CA LYS A 46 -0.40 -9.54 -2.38
C LYS A 46 -1.71 -9.16 -3.08
N THR A 47 -2.85 -9.47 -2.46
CA THR A 47 -4.17 -9.15 -3.00
C THR A 47 -4.39 -7.63 -2.97
N LEU A 48 -4.00 -6.98 -1.87
CA LEU A 48 -4.05 -5.52 -1.75
C LEU A 48 -3.23 -4.84 -2.85
N LEU A 49 -1.99 -5.29 -3.07
CA LEU A 49 -1.11 -4.77 -4.11
C LEU A 49 -1.68 -4.94 -5.51
N ARG A 50 -2.29 -6.09 -5.79
CA ARG A 50 -2.95 -6.35 -7.07
C ARG A 50 -4.09 -5.36 -7.31
N ILE A 51 -4.91 -5.10 -6.29
CA ILE A 51 -6.01 -4.15 -6.37
C ILE A 51 -5.46 -2.73 -6.57
N LEU A 52 -4.50 -2.30 -5.76
CA LEU A 52 -3.89 -0.97 -5.89
C LEU A 52 -3.26 -0.75 -7.26
N SER A 53 -2.55 -1.76 -7.79
CA SER A 53 -1.97 -1.72 -9.13
C SER A 53 -3.03 -1.63 -10.23
N MET A 54 -4.24 -2.14 -10.02
CA MET A 54 -5.33 -2.04 -11.00
C MET A 54 -6.04 -0.68 -11.00
N TYR A 55 -6.00 0.05 -9.89
CA TYR A 55 -6.72 1.33 -9.73
C TYR A 55 -5.80 2.56 -9.80
N VAL A 56 -4.50 2.40 -9.54
CA VAL A 56 -3.52 3.50 -9.55
C VAL A 56 -2.67 3.52 -10.82
N CYS A 57 -2.50 2.37 -11.50
CA CYS A 57 -1.77 2.26 -12.78
C CYS A 57 -2.75 2.14 -13.95
#